data_AF-A0A948AXD0-F1
#
_entry.id   AF-A0A948AXD0-F1
#
_cell.length_a   1.000
_cell.length_b   1.000
_cell.length_c   1.000
_cell.angle_alpha   90.00
_cell.angle_beta   90.00
_cell.angle_gamma   90.00
#
_symmetry.space_group_name_H-M   'P 1'
#
loop_
_entity.id
_entity.type
_entity.pdbx_description
1 polymer ?
#
loop_
_entity_poly.entity_id
_entity_poly.type
_entity_poly.pdbx_seq_one_letter_code
_entity_poly.pdbx_strand_id
1 'polypeptide(L)'
;MKNIRKTIGILTGAIIFMSLSSQVLALNRDDAISDYTQELSAAGVGNASDRAEKEVDALIDSMESNQYDVKAAIENLNTQVSALSKTSSRKDYALAAMEIAKDKADFFTGLEADESIRVQEGVAGTLPYVVANNTFIDAHDSANEAIGKVRRIMISPERPGVVPEGDIVTDFLPQIIRQLFRFAWVGVFVALTVSGVMFIISQGDDERLTKAKSMLYFSLIGFAIVALAFAIVKGVTDIDFFRFI
;
A
#
# COMPACT_ATOMS: atom_id res chain seq x y z
N MET A 1 -4.42 24.88 31.14
CA MET A 1 -5.72 24.26 31.49
C MET A 1 -6.48 23.61 30.31
N LYS A 2 -6.06 23.72 29.04
CA LYS A 2 -6.77 23.09 27.89
C LYS A 2 -6.58 21.57 27.74
N ASN A 3 -5.57 20.97 28.37
CA ASN A 3 -5.25 19.54 28.17
C ASN A 3 -6.00 18.58 29.10
N ILE A 4 -6.55 19.06 30.23
CA ILE A 4 -7.22 18.19 31.22
C ILE A 4 -8.65 17.80 30.77
N ARG A 5 -9.32 18.65 29.98
CA ARG A 5 -10.68 18.35 29.45
C ARG A 5 -10.69 17.25 28.39
N LYS A 6 -9.56 16.99 27.70
CA LYS A 6 -9.49 15.93 26.68
C LYS A 6 -9.35 14.54 27.29
N THR A 7 -8.66 14.42 28.42
CA THR A 7 -8.44 13.14 29.11
C THR A 7 -9.68 12.65 29.85
N ILE A 8 -10.48 13.57 30.41
CA ILE A 8 -11.71 13.20 31.14
C ILE A 8 -12.80 12.68 30.18
N GLY A 9 -12.92 13.23 28.96
CA GLY A 9 -13.87 12.73 27.96
C GLY A 9 -13.59 11.30 27.47
N ILE A 10 -12.31 10.91 27.40
CA ILE A 10 -11.91 9.54 27.01
C ILE A 10 -12.22 8.54 28.14
N LEU A 11 -12.05 8.96 29.41
CA LEU A 11 -12.30 8.08 30.55
C LEU A 11 -13.80 7.85 30.81
N THR A 12 -14.65 8.85 30.59
CA THR A 12 -16.12 8.71 30.79
C THR A 12 -16.77 7.89 29.68
N GLY A 13 -16.23 7.92 28.46
CA GLY A 13 -16.67 7.03 27.37
C GLY A 13 -16.37 5.55 27.64
N ALA A 14 -15.20 5.24 28.21
CA ALA A 14 -14.80 3.86 28.52
C ALA A 14 -15.63 3.24 29.66
N ILE A 15 -16.07 4.03 30.64
CA ILE A 15 -16.81 3.53 31.80
C ILE A 15 -18.30 3.28 31.48
N ILE A 16 -18.90 4.05 30.56
CA ILE A 16 -20.28 3.81 30.12
C ILE A 16 -20.37 2.64 29.13
N PHE A 17 -19.31 2.36 28.36
CA PHE A 17 -19.26 1.17 27.50
C PHE A 17 -19.06 -0.14 28.31
N MET A 18 -18.55 -0.07 29.54
CA MET A 18 -18.36 -1.23 30.42
C MET A 18 -19.64 -1.68 31.14
N SER A 19 -20.67 -0.84 31.33
CA SER A 19 -21.86 -1.21 32.12
C SER A 19 -23.05 -1.75 31.30
N LEU A 20 -22.92 -1.83 29.98
CA LEU A 20 -23.85 -2.55 29.08
C LEU A 20 -23.16 -3.67 28.30
N SER A 21 -21.95 -4.05 28.71
CA SER A 21 -21.40 -5.39 28.48
C SER A 21 -22.21 -6.38 29.33
N SER A 22 -23.47 -6.59 28.94
CA SER A 22 -24.10 -7.88 29.13
C SER A 22 -23.12 -8.90 28.58
N GLN A 23 -22.55 -9.68 29.50
CA GLN A 23 -21.75 -10.87 29.23
C GLN A 23 -22.63 -11.86 28.46
N VAL A 24 -22.92 -11.56 27.21
CA VAL A 24 -23.42 -12.55 26.27
C VAL A 24 -22.17 -13.35 25.95
N LEU A 25 -22.02 -14.43 26.72
CA LEU A 25 -21.00 -15.45 26.58
C LEU A 25 -20.89 -15.78 25.10
N ALA A 26 -19.66 -15.84 24.60
CA ALA A 26 -19.38 -16.52 23.35
C ALA A 26 -20.01 -17.92 23.46
N LEU A 27 -20.98 -18.21 22.61
CA LEU A 27 -21.56 -19.54 22.52
C LEU A 27 -20.66 -20.33 21.60
N ASN A 28 -20.29 -21.54 22.00
CA ASN A 28 -19.68 -22.50 21.08
C ASN A 28 -20.71 -22.83 19.98
N ARG A 29 -20.26 -23.28 18.80
CA ARG A 29 -21.12 -23.71 17.69
C ARG A 29 -22.28 -24.59 18.16
N ASP A 30 -22.00 -25.60 18.97
CA ASP A 30 -23.02 -26.54 19.44
C ASP A 30 -24.07 -25.87 20.34
N ASP A 31 -23.64 -24.92 21.18
CA ASP A 31 -24.55 -24.13 22.02
C ASP A 31 -25.39 -23.18 21.17
N ALA A 32 -24.78 -22.52 20.17
CA ALA A 32 -25.48 -21.64 19.24
C ALA A 32 -26.53 -22.41 18.40
N ILE A 33 -26.21 -23.62 17.93
CA ILE A 33 -27.17 -24.49 17.25
C ILE A 33 -28.30 -24.90 18.20
N SER A 34 -27.98 -25.26 19.44
CA SER A 34 -28.97 -25.67 20.44
C SER A 34 -29.96 -24.54 20.75
N ASP A 35 -29.44 -23.36 21.09
CA ASP A 35 -30.23 -22.16 21.38
C ASP A 35 -31.09 -21.78 20.17
N TYR A 36 -30.51 -21.75 18.97
CA TYR A 36 -31.25 -21.39 17.76
C TYR A 36 -32.33 -22.41 17.40
N THR A 37 -32.06 -23.70 17.61
CA THR A 37 -33.04 -24.78 17.42
C THR A 37 -34.21 -24.62 18.39
N GLN A 38 -33.94 -24.26 19.64
CA GLN A 38 -34.97 -24.02 20.64
C GLN A 38 -35.88 -22.85 20.24
N GLU A 39 -35.31 -21.74 19.79
CA GLU A 39 -36.07 -20.58 19.34
C GLU A 39 -36.89 -20.87 18.06
N LEU A 40 -36.31 -21.55 17.06
CA LEU A 40 -37.02 -21.95 15.85
C LEU A 40 -38.18 -22.92 16.15
N SER A 41 -37.97 -23.85 17.08
CA SER A 41 -39.01 -24.78 17.53
C SER A 41 -40.15 -24.06 18.24
N ALA A 42 -39.83 -23.06 19.09
CA ALA A 42 -40.82 -22.20 19.74
C ALA A 42 -41.64 -21.39 18.73
N ALA A 43 -41.05 -21.02 17.59
CA ALA A 43 -41.71 -20.36 16.48
C ALA A 43 -42.51 -21.30 15.55
N GLY A 44 -42.55 -22.62 15.84
CA GLY A 44 -43.29 -23.60 15.06
C GLY A 44 -42.64 -23.99 13.73
N VAL A 45 -41.33 -23.78 13.57
CA VAL A 45 -40.59 -24.14 12.36
C VAL A 45 -40.34 -25.65 12.34
N GLY A 46 -40.86 -26.36 11.34
CA GLY A 46 -40.55 -27.78 11.12
C GLY A 46 -39.08 -27.97 10.69
N ASN A 47 -38.46 -29.07 11.12
CA ASN A 47 -37.03 -29.36 10.90
C ASN A 47 -36.11 -28.25 11.44
N ALA A 48 -36.44 -27.70 12.61
CA ALA A 48 -35.68 -26.60 13.25
C ALA A 48 -34.19 -26.91 13.40
N SER A 49 -33.83 -28.15 13.77
CA SER A 49 -32.43 -28.58 13.95
C SER A 49 -31.63 -28.49 12.65
N ASP A 50 -32.09 -29.13 11.57
CA ASP A 50 -31.40 -29.13 10.28
C ASP A 50 -31.24 -27.70 9.72
N ARG A 51 -32.26 -26.87 9.97
CA ARG A 51 -32.23 -25.47 9.54
C ARG A 51 -31.24 -24.65 10.37
N ALA A 52 -31.22 -24.83 11.68
CA ALA A 52 -30.30 -24.15 12.57
C ALA A 52 -28.85 -24.49 12.21
N GLU A 53 -28.52 -25.77 12.06
CA GLU A 53 -27.20 -26.23 11.66
C GLU A 53 -26.76 -25.59 10.34
N LYS A 54 -27.60 -25.65 9.31
CA LYS A 54 -27.29 -25.05 8.01
C LYS A 54 -27.05 -23.54 8.06
N GLU A 55 -27.84 -22.80 8.82
CA GLU A 55 -27.70 -21.35 8.91
C GLU A 55 -26.48 -20.94 9.75
N VAL A 56 -26.18 -21.67 10.84
CA VAL A 56 -24.97 -21.48 11.65
C VAL A 56 -23.71 -21.79 10.82
N ASP A 57 -23.67 -22.93 10.12
CA ASP A 57 -22.53 -23.31 9.29
C ASP A 57 -22.30 -22.31 8.15
N ALA A 58 -23.37 -21.85 7.49
CA ALA A 58 -23.26 -20.82 6.45
C ALA A 58 -22.70 -19.49 6.97
N LEU A 59 -23.00 -19.13 8.23
CA LEU A 59 -22.43 -17.96 8.87
C LEU A 59 -20.93 -18.16 9.18
N ILE A 60 -20.56 -19.33 9.73
CA ILE A 60 -19.15 -19.68 10.01
C ILE A 60 -18.34 -19.61 8.71
N ASP A 61 -18.82 -20.25 7.63
CA ASP A 61 -18.18 -20.20 6.32
C ASP A 61 -17.96 -18.76 5.83
N SER A 62 -18.97 -17.89 6.01
CA SER A 62 -18.84 -16.48 5.65
C SER A 62 -17.82 -15.74 6.51
N MET A 63 -17.69 -16.08 7.79
CA MET A 63 -16.73 -15.46 8.71
C MET A 63 -15.30 -15.89 8.39
N GLU A 64 -15.08 -17.17 8.14
CA GLU A 64 -13.78 -17.70 7.69
C GLU A 64 -13.36 -17.08 6.35
N SER A 65 -14.30 -16.95 5.41
CA SER A 65 -14.06 -16.26 4.13
C SER A 65 -13.61 -14.80 4.35
N ASN A 66 -14.24 -14.08 5.27
CA ASN A 66 -13.85 -12.69 5.59
C ASN A 66 -12.44 -12.62 6.22
N GLN A 67 -12.10 -13.57 7.11
CA GLN A 67 -10.75 -13.68 7.68
C GLN A 67 -9.69 -13.94 6.60
N TYR A 68 -9.99 -14.83 5.65
CA TYR A 68 -9.14 -15.09 4.50
C TYR A 68 -8.90 -13.84 3.65
N ASP A 69 -9.96 -13.09 3.33
CA ASP A 69 -9.87 -11.87 2.53
C ASP A 69 -9.02 -10.78 3.21
N VAL A 70 -9.18 -10.59 4.52
CA VAL A 70 -8.37 -9.64 5.30
C VAL A 70 -6.89 -10.05 5.27
N LYS A 71 -6.59 -11.33 5.47
CA LYS A 71 -5.22 -11.86 5.41
C LYS A 71 -4.59 -11.65 4.03
N ALA A 72 -5.31 -12.01 2.96
CA ALA A 72 -4.85 -11.83 1.59
C ALA A 72 -4.60 -10.34 1.26
N ALA A 73 -5.47 -9.44 1.75
CA ALA A 73 -5.29 -8.00 1.58
C ALA A 73 -4.00 -7.50 2.27
N ILE A 74 -3.69 -7.97 3.47
CA ILE A 74 -2.46 -7.64 4.20
C ILE A 74 -1.21 -8.14 3.46
N GLU A 75 -1.21 -9.38 2.96
CA GLU A 75 -0.06 -9.92 2.21
C GLU A 75 0.22 -9.14 0.92
N ASN A 76 -0.85 -8.77 0.20
CA ASN A 76 -0.75 -7.93 -1.00
C ASN A 76 -0.20 -6.54 -0.65
N LEU A 77 -0.74 -5.90 0.39
CA LEU A 77 -0.24 -4.60 0.86
C LEU A 77 1.22 -4.65 1.29
N ASN A 78 1.64 -5.69 2.00
CA ASN A 78 3.04 -5.87 2.40
C ASN A 78 3.97 -5.91 1.16
N THR A 79 3.55 -6.61 0.11
CA THR A 79 4.26 -6.68 -1.17
C THR A 79 4.36 -5.30 -1.83
N GLN A 80 3.27 -4.53 -1.85
CA GLN A 80 3.27 -3.17 -2.41
C GLN A 80 4.14 -2.20 -1.60
N VAL A 81 4.05 -2.24 -0.27
CA VAL A 81 4.83 -1.37 0.63
C VAL A 81 6.32 -1.69 0.55
N SER A 82 6.70 -2.97 0.48
CA SER A 82 8.10 -3.38 0.35
C SER A 82 8.72 -2.95 -0.99
N ALA A 83 7.92 -2.88 -2.06
CA ALA A 83 8.32 -2.41 -3.38
C ALA A 83 8.53 -0.88 -3.48
N LEU A 84 8.11 -0.09 -2.48
CA LEU A 84 8.40 1.35 -2.43
C LEU A 84 9.91 1.61 -2.35
N SER A 85 10.36 2.73 -2.95
CA SER A 85 11.75 3.16 -2.90
C SER A 85 12.24 3.28 -1.45
N LYS A 86 13.45 2.79 -1.18
CA LYS A 86 14.09 2.84 0.14
C LYS A 86 14.26 4.26 0.68
N THR A 87 14.31 5.26 -0.21
CA THR A 87 14.50 6.67 0.14
C THR A 87 13.20 7.45 0.26
N SER A 88 12.04 6.81 0.04
CA SER A 88 10.76 7.51 0.13
C SER A 88 10.31 7.58 1.59
N SER A 89 10.12 8.80 2.10
CA SER A 89 9.48 9.01 3.42
C SER A 89 8.11 8.34 3.50
N ARG A 90 7.41 8.21 2.36
CA ARG A 90 6.17 7.44 2.22
C ARG A 90 6.33 5.99 2.67
N LYS A 91 7.46 5.35 2.39
CA LYS A 91 7.71 3.96 2.80
C LYS A 91 7.70 3.83 4.32
N ASP A 92 8.33 4.76 5.03
CA ASP A 92 8.38 4.71 6.50
C ASP A 92 6.98 4.88 7.11
N TYR A 93 6.19 5.82 6.61
CA TYR A 93 4.78 5.97 7.04
C TYR A 93 3.93 4.76 6.68
N ALA A 94 4.14 4.18 5.49
CA ALA A 94 3.42 3.01 5.04
C ALA A 94 3.79 1.77 5.86
N LEU A 95 5.07 1.59 6.21
CA LEU A 95 5.54 0.50 7.07
C LEU A 95 4.97 0.61 8.48
N ALA A 96 4.98 1.81 9.08
CA ALA A 96 4.37 2.02 10.40
C ALA A 96 2.85 1.75 10.40
N ALA A 97 2.14 2.20 9.36
CA ALA A 97 0.72 1.89 9.20
C ALA A 97 0.48 0.39 8.93
N MET A 98 1.40 -0.26 8.22
CA MET A 98 1.34 -1.69 7.89
C MET A 98 1.51 -2.56 9.14
N GLU A 99 2.38 -2.17 10.07
CA GLU A 99 2.56 -2.85 11.35
C GLU A 99 1.26 -2.84 12.17
N ILE A 100 0.60 -1.68 12.26
CA ILE A 100 -0.71 -1.56 12.92
C ILE A 100 -1.78 -2.40 12.20
N ALA A 101 -1.80 -2.38 10.87
CA ALA A 101 -2.76 -3.15 10.08
C ALA A 101 -2.56 -4.66 10.26
N LYS A 102 -1.31 -5.12 10.37
CA LYS A 102 -0.97 -6.51 10.63
C LYS A 102 -1.42 -6.94 12.02
N ASP A 103 -1.15 -6.15 13.07
CA ASP A 103 -1.61 -6.44 14.43
C ASP A 103 -3.14 -6.60 14.50
N LYS A 104 -3.89 -5.70 13.83
CA LYS A 104 -5.36 -5.78 13.78
C LYS A 104 -5.87 -6.96 12.96
N ALA A 105 -5.21 -7.28 11.85
CA ALA A 105 -5.57 -8.44 11.04
C ALA A 105 -5.26 -9.74 11.79
N ASP A 106 -4.10 -9.85 12.43
CA ASP A 106 -3.69 -11.03 13.21
C ASP A 106 -4.70 -11.25 14.35
N PHE A 107 -5.10 -10.19 15.06
CA PHE A 107 -6.17 -10.26 16.08
C PHE A 107 -7.49 -10.77 15.47
N PHE A 108 -7.94 -10.20 14.35
CA PHE A 108 -9.18 -10.61 13.69
C PHE A 108 -9.16 -12.07 13.20
N THR A 109 -8.06 -12.50 12.60
CA THR A 109 -7.88 -13.89 12.10
C THR A 109 -7.64 -14.90 13.22
N GLY A 110 -7.26 -14.44 14.41
CA GLY A 110 -7.12 -15.27 15.59
C GLY A 110 -8.42 -15.48 16.36
N LEU A 111 -9.52 -14.82 15.97
CA LEU A 111 -10.84 -15.08 16.54
C LEU A 111 -11.37 -16.40 15.99
N GLU A 112 -11.78 -17.30 16.88
CA GLU A 112 -12.45 -18.53 16.48
C GLU A 112 -13.87 -18.20 15.99
N ALA A 113 -14.20 -18.64 14.77
CA ALA A 113 -15.44 -18.27 14.10
C ALA A 113 -16.66 -18.89 14.77
N ASP A 114 -16.52 -20.09 15.31
CA ASP A 114 -17.51 -20.85 16.08
C ASP A 114 -17.85 -20.21 17.43
N GLU A 115 -16.86 -19.63 18.12
CA GLU A 115 -17.09 -18.85 19.36
C GLU A 115 -17.67 -17.46 19.10
N SER A 116 -17.71 -17.04 17.84
CA SER A 116 -18.05 -15.68 17.45
C SER A 116 -19.48 -15.51 16.99
N ILE A 117 -20.40 -16.34 17.47
CA ILE A 117 -21.80 -16.41 17.01
C ILE A 117 -22.77 -16.00 18.12
N ARG A 118 -23.88 -15.38 17.72
CA ARG A 118 -25.02 -15.09 18.59
C ARG A 118 -26.33 -15.34 17.87
N VAL A 119 -27.32 -15.80 18.61
CA VAL A 119 -28.70 -15.85 18.16
C VAL A 119 -29.36 -14.52 18.53
N GLN A 120 -30.00 -13.87 17.55
CA GLN A 120 -30.73 -12.63 17.75
C GLN A 120 -32.23 -12.89 17.60
N GLU A 121 -32.99 -12.53 18.63
CA GLU A 121 -34.44 -12.61 18.61
C GLU A 121 -35.01 -11.76 17.45
N GLY A 122 -35.97 -12.34 16.73
CA GLY A 122 -36.70 -11.63 15.69
C GLY A 122 -37.56 -10.50 16.24
N VAL A 123 -37.62 -9.37 15.53
CA VAL A 123 -38.46 -8.22 15.92
C VAL A 123 -39.83 -8.34 15.26
N ALA A 124 -40.90 -8.17 16.04
CA ALA A 124 -42.28 -8.06 15.54
C ALA A 124 -42.77 -9.29 14.74
N GLY A 125 -42.49 -10.50 15.23
CA GLY A 125 -42.98 -11.75 14.64
C GLY A 125 -42.16 -12.26 13.46
N THR A 126 -40.98 -11.70 13.21
CA THR A 126 -39.99 -12.35 12.35
C THR A 126 -39.38 -13.55 13.06
N LEU A 127 -38.87 -14.51 12.28
CA LEU A 127 -38.09 -15.60 12.82
C LEU A 127 -36.80 -15.06 13.47
N PRO A 128 -36.29 -15.75 14.51
CA PRO A 128 -34.94 -15.50 15.01
C PRO A 128 -33.92 -15.73 13.88
N TYR A 129 -32.72 -15.18 14.04
CA TYR A 129 -31.63 -15.37 13.08
C TYR A 129 -30.27 -15.35 13.78
N VAL A 130 -29.29 -15.99 13.15
CA VAL A 130 -27.93 -16.10 13.65
C VAL A 130 -27.08 -14.97 13.09
N VAL A 131 -26.28 -14.33 13.93
CA VAL A 131 -25.36 -13.24 13.56
C VAL A 131 -23.99 -13.42 14.19
N ALA A 132 -22.98 -12.81 13.56
CA ALA A 132 -21.67 -12.66 14.17
C ALA A 132 -21.77 -11.80 15.45
N ASN A 133 -20.95 -12.11 16.44
CA ASN A 133 -20.87 -11.34 17.66
C ASN A 133 -20.25 -9.95 17.39
N ASN A 134 -20.53 -8.99 18.28
CA ASN A 134 -20.01 -7.63 18.12
C ASN A 134 -18.47 -7.60 18.10
N THR A 135 -17.81 -8.50 18.82
CA THR A 135 -16.33 -8.58 18.85
C THR A 135 -15.75 -8.85 17.47
N PHE A 136 -16.33 -9.80 16.72
CA PHE A 136 -15.91 -10.16 15.38
C PHE A 136 -16.18 -9.02 14.40
N ILE A 137 -17.36 -8.41 14.47
CA ILE A 137 -17.72 -7.25 13.64
C ILE A 137 -16.76 -6.08 13.90
N ASP A 138 -16.52 -5.73 15.17
CA ASP A 138 -15.62 -4.65 15.56
C ASP A 138 -14.17 -4.93 15.16
N ALA A 139 -13.72 -6.18 15.27
CA ALA A 139 -12.39 -6.62 14.85
C ALA A 139 -12.22 -6.55 13.32
N HIS A 140 -13.21 -7.01 12.56
CA HIS A 140 -13.26 -6.91 11.10
C HIS A 140 -13.18 -5.46 10.64
N ASP A 141 -14.01 -4.59 11.23
CA ASP A 141 -14.06 -3.16 10.88
C ASP A 141 -12.75 -2.47 11.24
N SER A 142 -12.18 -2.78 12.41
CA SER A 142 -10.87 -2.26 12.84
C SER A 142 -9.74 -2.67 11.89
N ALA A 143 -9.73 -3.93 11.44
CA ALA A 143 -8.75 -4.43 10.48
C ALA A 143 -8.90 -3.71 9.12
N ASN A 144 -10.13 -3.59 8.61
CA ASN A 144 -10.42 -2.89 7.35
C ASN A 144 -10.09 -1.40 7.40
N GLU A 145 -10.34 -0.73 8.53
CA GLU A 145 -9.96 0.67 8.70
C GLU A 145 -8.43 0.84 8.62
N ALA A 146 -7.68 -0.05 9.28
CA ALA A 146 -6.21 -0.04 9.28
C ALA A 146 -5.64 -0.33 7.87
N ILE A 147 -6.16 -1.35 7.17
CA ILE A 147 -5.87 -1.65 5.76
C ILE A 147 -6.16 -0.41 4.88
N GLY A 148 -7.29 0.25 5.11
CA GLY A 148 -7.68 1.47 4.42
C GLY A 148 -6.69 2.63 4.65
N LYS A 149 -6.13 2.77 5.86
CA LYS A 149 -5.07 3.77 6.15
C LYS A 149 -3.81 3.49 5.32
N VAL A 150 -3.37 2.24 5.24
CA VAL A 150 -2.21 1.86 4.41
C VAL A 150 -2.47 2.21 2.94
N ARG A 151 -3.61 1.80 2.38
CA ARG A 151 -3.99 2.13 1.00
C ARG A 151 -4.00 3.63 0.73
N ARG A 152 -4.58 4.43 1.64
CA ARG A 152 -4.58 5.89 1.51
C ARG A 152 -3.16 6.47 1.49
N ILE A 153 -2.26 5.99 2.34
CA ILE A 153 -0.86 6.43 2.34
C ILE A 153 -0.18 6.07 1.01
N MET A 154 -0.43 4.88 0.48
CA MET A 154 0.16 4.44 -0.79
C MET A 154 -0.32 5.27 -2.00
N ILE A 155 -1.59 5.67 -2.01
CA ILE A 155 -2.20 6.43 -3.13
C ILE A 155 -1.97 7.94 -2.97
N SER A 156 -1.71 8.43 -1.76
CA SER A 156 -1.48 9.86 -1.52
C SER A 156 -0.27 10.34 -2.31
N PRO A 157 -0.34 11.46 -3.06
CA PRO A 157 0.83 12.02 -3.73
C PRO A 157 1.91 12.34 -2.70
N GLU A 158 3.19 12.22 -3.07
CA GLU A 158 4.25 12.70 -2.20
C GLU A 158 4.01 14.20 -2.02
N ARG A 159 3.94 14.65 -0.76
CA ARG A 159 3.68 16.07 -0.48
C ARG A 159 4.72 16.89 -1.24
N PRO A 160 4.31 17.75 -2.20
CA PRO A 160 5.25 18.62 -2.87
C PRO A 160 5.82 19.57 -1.81
N GLY A 161 7.12 19.49 -1.57
CA GLY A 161 7.79 20.28 -0.53
C GLY A 161 8.51 19.47 0.54
N VAL A 162 8.49 18.14 0.51
CA VAL A 162 9.63 17.39 1.05
C VAL A 162 10.75 17.58 0.04
N VAL A 163 11.49 18.70 0.19
CA VAL A 163 12.81 18.82 -0.43
C VAL A 163 13.56 17.56 -0.03
N PRO A 164 14.21 16.85 -0.97
CA PRO A 164 15.07 15.74 -0.63
C PRO A 164 15.95 16.18 0.54
N GLU A 165 15.80 15.54 1.70
CA GLU A 165 16.73 15.72 2.83
C GLU A 165 18.10 15.11 2.49
N GLY A 166 18.23 14.57 1.27
CA GLY A 166 19.48 14.22 0.63
C GLY A 166 20.47 15.37 0.60
N ASP A 167 21.72 15.04 0.91
CA ASP A 167 22.84 15.95 0.76
C ASP A 167 22.87 16.48 -0.68
N ILE A 168 22.96 17.81 -0.81
CA ILE A 168 23.05 18.53 -2.08
C ILE A 168 24.13 17.90 -2.97
N VAL A 169 25.21 17.42 -2.35
CA VAL A 169 26.35 16.83 -3.05
C VAL A 169 26.06 15.40 -3.52
N THR A 170 25.38 14.58 -2.72
CA THR A 170 25.18 13.15 -3.05
C THR A 170 23.95 12.90 -3.90
N ASP A 171 22.91 13.72 -3.77
CA ASP A 171 21.60 13.41 -4.34
C ASP A 171 21.25 14.35 -5.49
N PHE A 172 21.41 15.65 -5.25
CA PHE A 172 21.04 16.68 -6.22
C PHE A 172 22.05 16.82 -7.37
N LEU A 173 23.34 16.80 -7.05
CA LEU A 173 24.43 16.91 -8.03
C LEU A 173 24.38 15.80 -9.09
N PRO A 174 24.26 14.50 -8.74
CA PRO A 174 24.14 13.44 -9.73
C PRO A 174 22.85 13.53 -10.56
N GLN A 175 21.77 14.09 -10.01
CA GLN A 175 20.53 14.32 -10.75
C GLN A 175 20.71 15.39 -11.84
N ILE A 176 21.33 16.53 -11.50
CA ILE A 176 21.65 17.58 -12.48
C ILE A 176 22.61 17.06 -13.55
N ILE A 177 23.67 16.36 -13.16
CA ILE A 177 24.66 15.81 -14.10
C ILE A 177 23.97 14.87 -15.10
N ARG A 178 23.13 13.94 -14.63
CA ARG A 178 22.35 13.05 -15.51
C ARG A 178 21.45 13.82 -16.47
N GLN A 179 20.81 14.89 -16.00
CA GLN A 179 19.94 15.71 -16.84
C GLN A 179 20.74 16.48 -17.91
N LEU A 180 21.91 17.03 -17.56
CA LEU A 180 22.81 17.70 -18.51
C LEU A 180 23.31 16.74 -19.58
N PHE A 181 23.69 15.50 -19.21
CA PHE A 181 24.10 14.49 -20.19
C PHE A 181 22.98 14.17 -21.18
N ARG A 182 21.71 14.09 -20.76
CA ARG A 182 20.58 13.88 -21.67
C ARG A 182 20.48 14.98 -22.73
N PHE A 183 20.61 16.23 -22.32
CA PHE A 183 20.58 17.36 -23.25
C PHE A 183 21.82 17.40 -24.16
N ALA A 184 23.00 17.07 -23.62
CA ALA A 184 24.23 16.99 -24.40
C ALA A 184 24.13 15.93 -25.51
N TRP A 185 23.61 14.74 -25.19
CA TRP A 185 23.39 13.66 -26.15
C TRP A 185 22.44 14.08 -27.29
N VAL A 186 21.33 14.74 -26.95
CA VAL A 186 20.39 15.26 -27.96
C VAL A 186 21.07 16.32 -28.83
N GLY A 187 21.84 17.24 -28.24
CA GLY A 187 22.54 18.29 -28.98
C GLY A 187 23.58 17.72 -29.95
N VAL A 188 24.39 16.76 -29.51
CA VAL A 188 25.37 16.07 -30.36
C VAL A 188 24.69 15.31 -31.49
N PHE A 189 23.59 14.60 -31.20
CA PHE A 189 22.83 13.88 -32.21
C PHE A 189 22.29 14.82 -33.29
N VAL A 190 21.66 15.93 -32.90
CA VAL A 190 21.15 16.95 -33.85
C VAL A 190 22.29 17.53 -34.69
N ALA A 191 23.43 17.87 -34.09
CA ALA A 191 24.58 18.41 -34.82
C ALA A 191 25.13 17.42 -35.85
N LEU A 192 25.23 16.13 -35.49
CA LEU A 192 25.63 15.06 -36.41
C LEU A 192 24.62 14.89 -37.56
N THR A 193 23.32 14.87 -37.27
CA THR A 193 22.30 14.76 -38.32
C THR A 193 22.33 15.95 -39.28
N VAL A 194 22.41 17.17 -38.76
CA VAL A 194 22.46 18.40 -39.60
C VAL A 194 23.70 18.41 -40.47
N SER A 195 24.87 18.10 -39.90
CA SER A 195 26.12 18.03 -40.67
C SER A 195 26.10 16.92 -41.72
N GLY A 196 25.52 15.76 -41.42
CA GLY A 196 25.36 14.65 -42.37
C GLY A 196 24.44 14.99 -43.54
N VAL A 197 23.28 15.59 -43.27
CA VAL A 197 22.35 16.04 -44.31
C VAL A 197 22.99 17.13 -45.18
N MET A 198 23.66 18.11 -44.56
CA MET A 198 24.36 19.17 -45.28
C MET A 198 25.44 18.60 -46.19
N PHE A 199 26.19 17.60 -45.72
CA PHE A 199 27.24 16.95 -46.52
C PHE A 199 26.69 16.30 -47.80
N ILE A 200 25.54 15.61 -47.71
CA ILE A 200 24.91 14.95 -48.87
C ILE A 200 24.39 15.97 -49.89
N ILE A 201 23.81 17.08 -49.42
CA ILE A 201 23.19 18.11 -50.27
C ILE A 201 24.22 19.03 -50.93
N SER A 202 25.43 19.16 -50.37
CA SER A 202 26.46 20.11 -50.85
C SER A 202 27.16 19.71 -52.15
N GLN A 203 26.62 18.75 -52.91
CA GLN A 203 27.22 18.32 -54.18
C GLN A 203 27.21 19.47 -55.20
N GLY A 204 28.39 19.87 -55.66
CA GLY A 204 28.59 20.94 -56.65
C GLY A 204 28.89 22.32 -56.07
N ASP A 205 28.96 22.48 -54.75
CA ASP A 205 29.35 23.73 -54.06
C ASP A 205 30.48 23.44 -53.06
N ASP A 206 31.72 23.75 -53.46
CA ASP A 206 32.93 23.48 -52.67
C ASP A 206 32.98 24.22 -51.33
N GLU A 207 32.35 25.40 -51.25
CA GLU A 207 32.27 26.18 -50.02
C GLU A 207 31.37 25.47 -49.00
N ARG A 208 30.19 25.02 -49.44
CA ARG A 208 29.26 24.26 -48.59
C ARG A 208 29.83 22.92 -48.18
N LEU A 209 30.54 22.24 -49.08
CA LEU A 209 31.20 20.97 -48.78
C LEU A 209 32.26 21.14 -47.69
N THR A 210 33.07 22.19 -47.77
CA THR A 210 34.10 22.50 -46.77
C THR A 210 33.48 22.80 -45.41
N LYS A 211 32.40 23.59 -45.40
CA LYS A 211 31.63 23.90 -44.19
C LYS A 211 31.01 22.64 -43.56
N ALA A 212 30.37 21.78 -44.36
CA ALA A 212 29.78 20.54 -43.89
C ALA A 212 30.82 19.60 -43.25
N LYS A 213 32.00 19.44 -43.88
CA LYS A 213 33.12 18.66 -43.33
C LYS A 213 33.57 19.21 -41.99
N SER A 214 33.80 20.51 -41.89
CA SER A 214 34.25 21.14 -40.63
C SER A 214 33.23 20.91 -39.51
N MET A 215 31.93 21.07 -39.79
CA MET A 215 30.86 20.85 -38.83
C MET A 215 30.78 19.40 -38.37
N LEU A 216 30.95 18.44 -39.29
CA LEU A 216 30.99 17.01 -38.99
C LEU A 216 32.20 16.65 -38.11
N TYR A 217 33.38 17.20 -38.42
CA TYR A 217 34.59 17.01 -37.60
C TYR A 217 34.40 17.54 -36.17
N PHE A 218 33.87 18.76 -36.00
CA PHE A 218 33.61 19.32 -34.67
C PHE A 218 32.54 18.53 -33.91
N SER A 219 31.50 18.05 -34.59
CA SER A 219 30.45 17.21 -33.99
C SER A 219 31.01 15.87 -33.49
N LEU A 220 31.93 15.25 -34.24
CA LEU A 220 32.61 14.02 -33.83
C LEU A 220 33.54 14.23 -32.63
N ILE A 221 34.28 15.35 -32.58
CA ILE A 221 35.12 15.69 -31.43
C ILE A 221 34.25 15.93 -30.18
N GLY A 222 33.15 16.69 -30.34
CA GLY A 222 32.20 16.93 -29.25
C GLY A 222 31.58 15.62 -28.72
N PHE A 223 31.21 14.72 -29.62
CA PHE A 223 30.74 13.38 -29.26
C PHE A 223 31.80 12.60 -28.45
N ALA A 224 33.05 12.58 -28.93
CA ALA A 224 34.13 11.87 -28.26
C ALA A 224 34.37 12.40 -26.84
N ILE A 225 34.32 13.72 -26.64
CA ILE A 225 34.48 14.35 -25.32
C ILE A 225 33.32 13.96 -24.39
N VAL A 226 32.06 14.02 -24.85
CA VAL A 226 30.89 13.64 -24.04
C VAL A 226 30.95 12.15 -23.66
N ALA A 227 31.35 11.29 -24.60
CA ALA A 227 31.52 9.86 -24.36
C ALA A 227 32.61 9.57 -23.33
N LEU A 228 33.75 10.27 -23.41
CA LEU A 228 34.87 10.12 -22.47
C LEU A 228 34.49 10.63 -21.07
N ALA A 229 33.81 11.78 -20.98
CA ALA A 229 33.30 12.31 -19.73
C ALA A 229 32.33 11.33 -19.05
N PHE A 230 31.43 10.71 -19.83
CA PHE A 230 30.53 9.67 -19.32
C PHE A 230 31.30 8.45 -18.82
N ALA A 231 32.32 8.00 -19.55
CA ALA A 231 33.16 6.87 -19.14
C ALA A 231 33.90 7.14 -17.81
N ILE A 232 34.41 8.36 -17.61
CA ILE A 232 35.04 8.76 -16.34
C ILE A 232 34.02 8.75 -15.20
N VAL A 233 32.87 9.40 -15.38
CA VAL A 233 31.82 9.46 -14.34
C VAL A 233 31.38 8.06 -13.96
N LYS A 234 31.09 7.21 -14.95
CA LYS A 234 30.73 5.82 -14.71
C LYS A 234 31.85 5.04 -14.01
N GLY A 235 33.10 5.23 -14.43
CA GLY A 235 34.25 4.60 -13.78
C GLY A 235 34.36 4.99 -12.31
N VAL A 236 34.17 6.26 -11.96
CA VAL A 236 34.22 6.73 -10.57
C VAL A 236 33.03 6.22 -9.76
N THR A 237 31.83 6.14 -10.34
CA THR A 237 30.62 5.68 -9.62
C THR A 237 30.52 4.16 -9.48
N ASP A 238 31.03 3.40 -10.46
CA ASP A 238 30.96 1.93 -10.45
C ASP A 238 32.11 1.30 -9.66
N ILE A 239 33.24 2.00 -9.51
CA ILE A 239 34.24 1.60 -8.52
C ILE A 239 33.62 1.88 -7.16
N ASP A 240 33.24 0.82 -6.45
CA ASP A 240 32.78 0.80 -5.05
C ASP A 240 33.85 1.40 -4.09
N PHE A 241 34.20 2.68 -4.26
CA PHE A 241 35.15 3.39 -3.40
C PHE A 241 34.63 3.48 -1.96
N PHE A 242 33.32 3.38 -1.76
CA PHE A 242 32.64 3.41 -0.46
C PHE A 242 32.47 2.03 0.20
N ARG A 243 32.92 0.93 -0.42
CA ARG A 243 32.87 -0.40 0.20
C ARG A 243 34.16 -0.77 0.96
N PHE A 244 35.22 0.00 0.77
CA PHE A 244 36.55 -0.27 1.33
C PHE A 244 36.93 0.61 2.53
N ILE A 245 36.10 1.58 2.90
CA ILE A 245 36.22 2.40 4.12
C ILE A 245 34.95 2.16 4.94
#